data_AF-A0A8B7ZTZ1-F1
#
_entry.id   AF-A0A8B7ZTZ1-F1
#
_cell.length_a   1.000
_cell.length_b   1.000
_cell.length_c   1.000
_cell.angle_alpha   90.00
_cell.angle_beta   90.00
_cell.angle_gamma   90.00
#
_symmetry.space_group_name_H-M   'P 1'
#
loop_
_entity.id
_entity.type
_entity.pdbx_description
1 polymer ?
#
loop_
_entity_poly.entity_id
_entity_poly.type
_entity_poly.pdbx_seq_one_letter_code
_entity_poly.pdbx_strand_id
1 'polypeptide(L)'
;MENLKLYVLFSTDGAPQEIPFAASDEADHFHIESREQHGFEGTVPLPLPKFLLIFALGEWPQDNHFRHMSAEIHFGKDLDPFHVGTLSKDNRSVCWQGTWREDLQVRGMLMSEEGLTGLLVITPGKPDREG
;
A
#
# COMPACT_ATOMS: atom_id res chain seq x y z
N MET A 1 -11.83 -10.50 -10.75
CA MET A 1 -11.44 -10.14 -9.38
C MET A 1 -12.61 -9.43 -8.67
N GLU A 2 -13.85 -9.86 -8.91
CA GLU A 2 -15.04 -9.00 -8.67
C GLU A 2 -15.52 -8.98 -7.21
N ASN A 3 -14.96 -9.82 -6.33
CA ASN A 3 -15.44 -9.97 -4.95
C ASN A 3 -14.40 -9.62 -3.87
N LEU A 4 -13.13 -9.37 -4.21
CA LEU A 4 -12.12 -8.96 -3.24
C LEU A 4 -12.02 -7.44 -3.23
N LYS A 5 -12.20 -6.83 -2.07
CA LYS A 5 -12.02 -5.39 -1.87
C LYS A 5 -10.96 -5.14 -0.81
N LEU A 6 -10.08 -4.18 -1.09
CA LEU A 6 -9.06 -3.73 -0.15
C LEU A 6 -9.43 -2.37 0.41
N TYR A 7 -9.15 -2.19 1.69
CA TYR A 7 -9.39 -0.95 2.41
C TYR A 7 -8.15 -0.54 3.18
N VAL A 8 -7.95 0.77 3.32
CA VAL A 8 -6.93 1.37 4.19
C VAL A 8 -7.58 2.31 5.21
N LEU A 9 -7.01 2.33 6.42
CA LEU A 9 -7.42 3.21 7.50
C LEU A 9 -6.17 3.86 8.11
N PHE A 10 -6.16 5.19 8.20
CA PHE A 10 -5.03 5.99 8.70
C PHE A 10 -5.26 6.58 10.11
N SER A 11 -6.46 6.44 10.67
CA SER A 11 -6.84 6.95 11.99
C SER A 11 -7.92 6.05 12.61
N THR A 12 -7.93 5.91 13.94
CA THR A 12 -8.95 5.13 14.68
C THR A 12 -10.35 5.71 14.57
N ASP A 13 -10.45 7.02 14.32
CA ASP A 13 -11.72 7.74 14.24
C ASP A 13 -12.14 8.01 12.79
N GLY A 14 -11.33 7.56 11.82
CA GLY A 14 -11.58 7.74 10.39
C GLY A 14 -12.47 6.66 9.78
N ALA A 15 -13.03 6.94 8.61
CA ALA A 15 -13.67 5.92 7.80
C ALA A 15 -12.61 5.15 6.97
N PRO A 16 -12.75 3.83 6.80
CA PRO A 16 -11.92 3.08 5.87
C PRO A 16 -12.10 3.60 4.43
N GLN A 17 -11.00 3.70 3.69
CA GLN A 17 -10.97 4.12 2.29
C GLN A 17 -10.75 2.90 1.40
N GLU A 18 -11.58 2.70 0.37
CA GLU A 18 -11.40 1.62 -0.60
C GLU A 18 -10.16 1.90 -1.46
N ILE A 19 -9.30 0.91 -1.64
CA ILE A 19 -8.12 0.98 -2.49
C ILE A 19 -8.54 0.48 -3.89
N PRO A 20 -8.61 1.35 -4.91
CA PRO A 20 -9.00 0.93 -6.25
C PRO A 20 -7.97 -0.01 -6.87
N PHE A 21 -8.46 -0.92 -7.70
CA PHE A 21 -7.61 -1.73 -8.55
C PHE A 21 -7.12 -0.87 -9.73
N ALA A 22 -5.81 -0.67 -9.82
CA ALA A 22 -5.18 0.04 -10.92
C ALA A 22 -4.90 -0.95 -12.05
N ALA A 23 -5.74 -0.93 -13.08
CA ALA A 23 -5.39 -1.54 -14.36
C ALA A 23 -4.37 -0.62 -15.04
N SER A 24 -3.21 -1.17 -15.37
CA SER A 24 -2.10 -0.48 -16.04
C SER A 24 -2.53 0.06 -17.42
N ASP A 25 -3.14 1.23 -17.47
CA ASP A 25 -3.32 2.00 -18.71
C ASP A 25 -2.97 3.51 -18.57
N GLU A 26 -2.81 4.05 -17.35
CA GLU A 26 -2.48 5.49 -17.14
C GLU A 26 -1.45 5.74 -16.02
N ALA A 27 -0.27 5.11 -16.09
CA ALA A 27 0.84 5.37 -15.17
C ALA A 27 1.78 6.51 -15.64
N ASP A 28 1.26 7.53 -16.32
CA ASP A 28 2.11 8.59 -16.92
C ASP A 28 2.46 9.75 -15.98
N HIS A 29 1.90 9.81 -14.76
CA HIS A 29 2.24 10.89 -13.80
C HIS A 29 3.33 10.50 -12.79
N PHE A 30 3.52 9.20 -12.56
CA PHE A 30 4.63 8.68 -11.76
C PHE A 30 5.35 7.66 -12.62
N HIS A 31 6.42 8.09 -13.30
CA HIS A 31 7.25 7.22 -14.14
C HIS A 31 8.02 6.21 -13.27
N ILE A 32 7.29 5.21 -12.76
CA ILE A 32 7.81 4.01 -12.13
C ILE A 32 8.19 3.10 -13.29
N GLU A 33 9.49 2.97 -13.54
CA GLU A 33 10.00 2.10 -14.61
C GLU A 33 9.60 0.65 -14.32
N SER A 34 8.75 0.09 -15.18
CA SER A 34 8.42 -1.34 -15.29
C SER A 34 7.83 -2.00 -14.03
N ARG A 35 6.50 -1.95 -13.90
CA ARG A 35 5.74 -3.05 -13.27
C ARG A 35 4.51 -3.36 -14.15
N GLU A 36 4.62 -4.36 -15.02
CA GLU A 36 3.48 -5.03 -15.68
C GLU A 36 2.57 -5.78 -14.66
N GLN A 37 2.48 -5.31 -13.42
CA GLN A 37 1.72 -5.95 -12.35
C GLN A 37 0.45 -5.17 -12.10
N HIS A 38 -0.66 -5.71 -12.59
CA HIS A 38 -2.00 -5.35 -12.15
C HIS A 38 -2.06 -5.44 -10.61
N GLY A 39 -2.42 -4.34 -9.95
CA GLY A 39 -2.39 -4.22 -8.49
C GLY A 39 -3.41 -3.23 -7.97
N PHE A 40 -3.39 -2.98 -6.66
CA PHE A 40 -4.21 -1.95 -6.04
C PHE A 40 -3.35 -0.76 -5.66
N GLU A 41 -3.86 0.45 -5.86
CA GLU A 41 -3.14 1.68 -5.57
C GLU A 41 -4.02 2.65 -4.79
N GLY A 42 -3.42 3.33 -3.81
CA GLY A 42 -4.11 4.33 -2.99
C GLY A 42 -3.17 5.43 -2.54
N THR A 43 -3.73 6.57 -2.13
CA THR A 43 -2.96 7.68 -1.59
C THR A 43 -2.76 7.51 -0.09
N VAL A 44 -1.57 7.84 0.39
CA VAL A 44 -1.22 7.91 1.81
C VAL A 44 -1.14 9.39 2.20
N PRO A 45 -1.87 9.82 3.25
CA PRO A 45 -1.78 11.20 3.73
C PRO A 45 -0.38 11.49 4.24
N LEU A 46 0.10 12.71 3.98
CA LEU A 46 1.35 13.24 4.50
C LEU A 46 1.06 14.47 5.40
N PRO A 47 1.83 14.70 6.49
CA PRO A 47 2.92 13.86 7.00
C PRO A 47 2.45 12.45 7.40
N LEU A 48 3.39 11.52 7.43
CA LEU A 48 3.06 10.11 7.58
C LEU A 48 2.24 9.80 8.85
N PRO A 49 1.16 9.01 8.74
CA PRO A 49 0.26 8.76 9.85
C PRO A 49 0.93 7.84 10.87
N LYS A 50 0.63 8.01 12.17
CA LYS A 50 1.19 7.15 13.24
C LYS A 50 0.64 5.72 13.25
N PHE A 51 -0.38 5.49 12.44
CA PHE A 51 -1.14 4.25 12.34
C PHE A 51 -1.59 4.05 10.89
N LEU A 52 -1.54 2.81 10.44
CA LEU A 52 -2.02 2.37 9.14
C LEU A 52 -2.54 0.94 9.29
N LEU A 53 -3.79 0.71 8.91
CA LEU A 53 -4.38 -0.63 8.80
C LEU A 53 -4.85 -0.85 7.37
N ILE A 54 -4.35 -1.91 6.75
CA ILE A 54 -4.82 -2.38 5.45
C ILE A 54 -5.55 -3.69 5.69
N PHE A 55 -6.74 -3.86 5.11
CA PHE A 55 -7.50 -5.09 5.26
C PHE A 55 -8.32 -5.44 4.02
N ALA A 56 -8.56 -6.73 3.86
CA ALA A 56 -9.27 -7.30 2.73
C ALA A 56 -10.64 -7.86 3.13
N LEU A 57 -11.67 -7.48 2.38
CA LEU A 57 -13.02 -8.01 2.53
C LEU A 57 -13.45 -8.79 1.28
N GLY A 58 -14.29 -9.80 1.50
CA GLY A 58 -14.85 -10.63 0.44
C GLY A 58 -14.04 -11.89 0.13
N GLU A 59 -14.15 -12.39 -1.09
CA GLU A 59 -13.60 -13.69 -1.48
C GLU A 59 -12.17 -13.57 -1.99
N TRP A 60 -11.25 -14.28 -1.34
CA TRP A 60 -9.87 -14.35 -1.80
C TRP A 60 -9.79 -15.13 -3.12
N PRO A 61 -9.09 -14.60 -4.16
CA PRO A 61 -8.94 -15.29 -5.43
C PRO A 61 -8.41 -16.72 -5.26
N GLN A 62 -8.97 -17.66 -6.02
CA GLN A 62 -8.43 -19.01 -6.11
C GLN A 62 -7.20 -19.08 -7.02
N ASP A 63 -6.94 -18.02 -7.80
CA ASP A 63 -5.72 -17.93 -8.58
C ASP A 63 -4.49 -17.87 -7.67
N ASN A 64 -3.39 -18.44 -8.15
CA ASN A 64 -2.14 -18.45 -7.39
C ASN A 64 -1.39 -17.10 -7.49
N HIS A 65 -1.87 -16.19 -8.35
CA HIS A 65 -1.20 -14.91 -8.63
C HIS A 65 -1.39 -13.93 -7.47
N PHE A 66 -2.59 -13.87 -6.89
CA PHE A 66 -2.89 -13.05 -5.71
C PHE A 66 -2.93 -13.87 -4.42
N ARG A 67 -2.27 -15.05 -4.39
CA ARG A 67 -2.19 -15.87 -3.18
C ARG A 67 -1.60 -15.10 -1.99
N HIS A 68 -0.59 -14.28 -2.29
CA HIS A 68 0.03 -13.36 -1.36
C HIS A 68 0.08 -11.98 -2.02
N MET A 69 -0.31 -10.94 -1.29
CA MET A 69 -0.27 -9.56 -1.77
C MET A 69 0.62 -8.73 -0.85
N SER A 70 1.71 -8.22 -1.39
CA SER A 70 2.65 -7.35 -0.66
C SER A 70 2.10 -5.93 -0.65
N ALA A 71 2.07 -5.28 0.51
CA ALA A 71 1.70 -3.87 0.65
C ALA A 71 2.94 -3.02 0.91
N GLU A 72 3.22 -2.09 0.00
CA GLU A 72 4.40 -1.21 0.01
C GLU A 72 3.98 0.26 -0.03
N ILE A 73 4.67 1.14 0.70
CA ILE A 73 4.49 2.60 0.59
C ILE A 73 5.70 3.20 -0.14
N HIS A 74 5.43 3.99 -1.17
CA HIS A 74 6.42 4.63 -2.03
C HIS A 74 6.44 6.14 -1.77
N PHE A 75 7.65 6.72 -1.79
CA PHE A 75 7.92 8.14 -1.47
C PHE A 75 8.68 8.86 -2.60
N GLY A 76 8.43 8.45 -3.85
CA GLY A 76 9.18 8.88 -5.03
C GLY A 76 10.38 7.97 -5.33
N LYS A 77 11.26 8.42 -6.23
CA LYS A 77 12.39 7.60 -6.75
C LYS A 77 13.59 7.52 -5.81
N ASP A 78 13.65 8.38 -4.80
CA ASP A 78 14.85 8.58 -4.00
C ASP A 78 14.96 7.66 -2.78
N LEU A 79 13.88 6.96 -2.44
CA LEU A 79 13.82 6.04 -1.29
C LEU A 79 13.24 4.69 -1.71
N ASP A 80 13.83 3.64 -1.14
CA ASP A 80 13.28 2.30 -1.26
C ASP A 80 11.85 2.26 -0.69
N PRO A 81 10.94 1.51 -1.33
CA PRO A 81 9.59 1.32 -0.80
C PRO A 81 9.62 0.76 0.62
N PHE A 82 8.75 1.27 1.48
CA PHE A 82 8.56 0.75 2.82
C PHE A 82 7.57 -0.41 2.80
N HIS A 83 8.04 -1.62 3.11
CA HIS A 83 7.18 -2.80 3.23
C HIS A 83 6.33 -2.73 4.50
N VAL A 84 5.01 -2.66 4.34
CA VAL A 84 4.05 -2.66 5.45
C VAL A 84 3.79 -4.08 5.93
N GLY A 85 3.68 -5.03 4.99
CA GLY A 85 3.38 -6.43 5.28
C GLY A 85 2.71 -7.14 4.12
N THR A 86 2.49 -8.44 4.28
CA THR A 86 1.84 -9.28 3.26
C THR A 86 0.46 -9.77 3.68
N LEU A 87 -0.54 -9.51 2.83
CA LEU A 87 -1.90 -10.03 2.94
C LEU A 87 -2.01 -11.42 2.28
N SER A 88 -2.86 -12.28 2.82
CA SER A 88 -3.22 -13.58 2.26
C SER A 88 -4.65 -13.97 2.65
N LYS A 89 -5.12 -15.12 2.14
CA LYS A 89 -6.41 -15.70 2.55
C LYS A 89 -6.52 -15.88 4.07
N ASP A 90 -5.41 -16.26 4.70
CA ASP A 90 -5.31 -16.55 6.15
C ASP A 90 -4.88 -15.32 6.95
N ASN A 91 -4.16 -14.37 6.35
CA ASN A 91 -3.76 -13.10 6.94
C ASN A 91 -4.40 -11.92 6.19
N ARG A 92 -5.65 -11.61 6.51
CA ARG A 92 -6.45 -10.63 5.75
C ARG A 92 -6.26 -9.17 6.15
N SER A 93 -5.36 -8.89 7.09
CA SER A 93 -5.07 -7.53 7.52
C SER A 93 -3.61 -7.37 7.89
N VAL A 94 -3.04 -6.23 7.55
CA VAL A 94 -1.71 -5.82 8.02
C VAL A 94 -1.84 -4.46 8.69
N CYS A 95 -1.20 -4.33 9.85
CA CYS A 95 -1.24 -3.12 10.66
C CYS A 95 0.19 -2.65 10.89
N TRP A 96 0.43 -1.39 10.61
CA TRP A 96 1.63 -0.69 11.03
C TRP A 96 1.26 0.39 12.06
N GLN A 97 1.99 0.42 13.17
CA GLN A 97 1.83 1.43 14.20
C GLN A 97 3.19 1.77 14.79
N GLY A 98 3.43 3.06 15.02
CA GLY A 98 4.59 3.52 15.76
C GLY A 98 5.29 4.70 15.10
N THR A 99 6.61 4.66 15.14
CA THR A 99 7.48 5.72 14.63
C THR A 99 8.12 5.28 13.34
N TRP A 100 7.91 6.02 12.25
CA TRP A 100 8.55 5.75 10.97
C TRP A 100 10.06 5.94 11.07
N ARG A 101 10.80 5.27 10.17
CA ARG A 101 12.23 5.53 9.98
C ARG A 101 12.45 7.01 9.66
N GLU A 102 13.52 7.60 10.19
CA GLU A 102 13.74 9.06 10.17
C GLU A 102 13.76 9.64 8.76
N ASP A 103 14.40 8.97 7.81
CA ASP A 103 14.41 9.34 6.39
C ASP A 103 13.02 9.37 5.77
N LEU A 104 12.14 8.42 6.10
CA LEU A 104 10.74 8.39 5.64
C LEU A 104 9.95 9.55 6.24
N GLN A 105 10.19 9.91 7.51
CA GLN A 105 9.55 11.06 8.14
C GLN A 105 9.97 12.36 7.47
N VAL A 106 11.28 12.56 7.27
CA VAL A 106 11.82 13.75 6.62
C VAL A 106 11.29 13.85 5.20
N ARG A 107 11.34 12.76 4.42
CA ARG A 107 10.82 12.75 3.06
C ARG A 107 9.31 13.01 2.99
N GLY A 108 8.53 12.38 3.85
CA GLY A 108 7.09 12.60 3.95
C GLY A 108 6.75 14.05 4.31
N MET A 109 7.55 14.70 5.16
CA MET A 109 7.39 16.12 5.48
C MET A 109 7.67 17.01 4.27
N LEU A 110 8.80 16.81 3.57
CA LEU A 110 9.15 17.58 2.37
C LEU A 110 8.10 17.41 1.27
N MET A 111 7.65 16.18 1.01
CA MET A 111 6.58 15.91 0.05
C MET A 111 5.27 16.60 0.45
N SER A 112 4.94 16.64 1.75
CA SER A 112 3.76 17.36 2.25
C SER A 112 3.85 18.87 2.00
N GLU A 113 5.03 19.47 2.16
CA GLU A 113 5.27 20.90 1.88
C GLU A 113 5.14 21.21 0.39
N GLU A 114 5.48 20.25 -0.46
CA GLU A 114 5.30 20.31 -1.92
C GLU A 114 3.85 20.00 -2.37
N GLY A 115 2.95 19.68 -1.45
CA GLY A 115 1.56 19.32 -1.76
C GLY A 115 1.39 17.94 -2.39
N LEU A 116 2.39 17.07 -2.26
CA LEU A 116 2.38 15.68 -2.74
C LEU A 116 1.78 14.72 -1.70
N THR A 117 1.53 13.50 -2.13
CA THR A 117 1.04 12.40 -1.28
C THR A 117 1.96 11.19 -1.38
N GLY A 118 1.93 10.31 -0.37
CA GLY A 118 2.57 9.01 -0.49
C GLY A 118 1.72 8.08 -1.35
N LEU A 119 2.34 7.06 -1.95
CA LEU A 119 1.63 6.07 -2.76
C LEU A 119 1.67 4.72 -2.05
N LEU A 120 0.49 4.18 -1.72
CA LEU A 120 0.32 2.80 -1.27
C LEU A 120 0.12 1.92 -2.50
N VAL A 121 0.98 0.91 -2.66
CA VAL A 121 0.92 -0.06 -3.76
C VAL A 121 0.74 -1.45 -3.17
N ILE A 122 -0.22 -2.20 -3.69
CA ILE A 122 -0.46 -3.59 -3.30
C ILE A 122 -0.41 -4.48 -4.53
N THR A 123 0.60 -5.35 -4.58
CA THR A 123 0.88 -6.21 -5.73
C THR A 123 1.07 -7.67 -5.32
N PRO A 124 0.97 -8.62 -6.27
CA PRO A 124 1.42 -10.00 -6.06
C PRO A 124 2.81 -10.06 -5.42
N GLY A 125 2.92 -10.76 -4.29
CA GLY A 125 4.12 -10.80 -3.47
C GLY A 125 4.51 -12.21 -3.03
N LYS A 126 5.57 -12.28 -2.24
CA LYS A 126 5.93 -13.49 -1.47
C LYS A 126 5.41 -13.34 -0.04
N PRO A 127 5.12 -14.44 0.68
CA PRO A 127 4.84 -14.35 2.11
C PRO A 127 6.01 -13.70 2.85
N ASP A 128 5.69 -12.94 3.89
CA ASP A 128 6.69 -12.47 4.84
C ASP A 128 7.41 -13.68 5.45
N ARG A 129 8.73 -13.59 5.62
CA ARG A 129 9.47 -14.65 6.31
C ARG A 129 8.99 -14.67 7.76
N GLU A 130 8.46 -15.80 8.22
CA GLU A 130 8.29 -16.05 9.65
C GLU A 130 9.67 -15.88 10.30
N GLY A 131 9.79 -14.89 11.20
CA GLY A 131 11.00 -14.60 11.94
C GLY A 131 11.28 -15.61 13.03
#